data_AF-A0A3D5RQS8-F1
#
_entry.id   AF-A0A3D5RQS8-F1
#
_cell.length_a   1.000
_cell.length_b   1.000
_cell.length_c   1.000
_cell.angle_alpha   90.00
_cell.angle_beta   90.00
_cell.angle_gamma   90.00
#
_symmetry.space_group_name_H-M   'P 1'
#
loop_
_entity.id
_entity.type
_entity.pdbx_description
1 polymer ?
#
loop_
_entity_poly.entity_id
_entity_poly.type
_entity_poly.pdbx_seq_one_letter_code
_entity_poly.pdbx_strand_id
1 'polypeptide(L)'
;MMKSFSRLPIAVTMGEPAGIGGEITLRAWALRQENIPPFFVIDEAKRLQTIAAHFRIDCPITVIDSPEAAIEVFKTALPVLPIDKKIGSASTLGSPTPSNSPAVVASIDRAVSLVNRGKASAVVTNPIQKSLLVSNDFPFPGHTEYLG
;
A
#
# COMPACT_ATOMS: atom_id res chain seq x y z
N MET A 1 -12.32 6.80 27.65
CA MET A 1 -12.56 5.39 27.25
C MET A 1 -11.68 5.11 26.04
N MET A 2 -10.60 4.33 26.22
CA MET A 2 -9.72 3.95 25.11
C MET A 2 -10.51 3.00 24.19
N LYS A 3 -10.71 3.38 22.92
CA LYS A 3 -11.32 2.48 21.93
C LYS A 3 -10.42 1.25 21.78
N SER A 4 -10.95 0.07 22.07
CA SER A 4 -10.27 -1.19 21.78
C SER A 4 -10.26 -1.35 20.26
N PHE A 5 -9.12 -1.04 19.63
CA PHE A 5 -8.92 -1.31 18.22
C PHE A 5 -8.85 -2.82 17.99
N SER A 6 -9.36 -3.27 16.84
CA SER A 6 -9.08 -4.62 16.32
C SER A 6 -7.59 -4.92 16.49
N ARG A 7 -7.25 -6.10 17.01
CA ARG A 7 -5.84 -6.55 17.12
C ARG A 7 -5.15 -6.75 15.77
N LEU A 8 -5.91 -6.83 14.68
CA LEU A 8 -5.36 -7.03 13.33
C LEU A 8 -5.00 -5.69 12.68
N PRO A 9 -3.86 -5.62 11.97
CA PRO A 9 -3.43 -4.42 11.28
C PRO A 9 -4.30 -4.10 10.05
N ILE A 10 -4.19 -2.87 9.57
CA ILE A 10 -4.83 -2.41 8.34
C ILE A 10 -3.91 -2.68 7.14
N ALA A 11 -4.46 -3.21 6.05
CA ALA A 11 -3.74 -3.40 4.80
C ALA A 11 -3.84 -2.14 3.93
N VAL A 12 -2.70 -1.52 3.62
CA VAL A 12 -2.62 -0.35 2.74
C VAL A 12 -2.11 -0.78 1.36
N THR A 13 -2.85 -0.49 0.30
CA THR A 13 -2.39 -0.79 -1.07
C THR A 13 -1.37 0.26 -1.53
N MET A 14 -0.41 -0.10 -2.38
CA MET A 14 0.62 0.85 -2.84
C MET A 14 0.08 2.03 -3.68
N GLY A 15 -1.07 1.85 -4.35
CA GLY A 15 -1.60 2.83 -5.31
C GLY A 15 -0.80 2.87 -6.62
N GLU A 16 -0.92 3.95 -7.39
CA GLU A 16 -0.09 4.19 -8.58
C GLU A 16 1.37 4.46 -8.17
N PRO A 17 2.36 3.64 -8.60
CA PRO A 17 3.76 3.83 -8.23
C PRO A 17 4.37 5.17 -8.63
N ALA A 18 3.92 5.76 -9.74
CA ALA A 18 4.34 7.09 -10.16
C ALA A 18 3.56 8.24 -9.47
N GLY A 19 2.52 7.91 -8.69
CA GLY A 19 1.67 8.87 -8.00
C GLY A 19 2.19 9.22 -6.61
N ILE A 20 1.32 9.85 -5.83
CA ILE A 20 1.64 10.33 -4.47
C ILE A 20 1.38 9.29 -3.37
N GLY A 21 0.88 8.09 -3.69
CA GLY A 21 0.46 7.09 -2.70
C GLY A 21 1.59 6.65 -1.76
N GLY A 22 2.80 6.45 -2.31
CA GLY A 22 3.99 6.16 -1.51
C GLY A 22 4.33 7.30 -0.54
N GLU A 23 4.29 8.55 -1.01
CA GLU A 23 4.55 9.73 -0.16
C GLU A 23 3.52 9.85 0.96
N ILE A 24 2.22 9.71 0.64
CA ILE A 24 1.13 9.75 1.62
C ILE A 24 1.35 8.69 2.70
N THR A 25 1.68 7.46 2.32
CA THR A 25 1.90 6.35 3.25
C THR A 25 3.07 6.61 4.19
N LEU A 26 4.19 7.09 3.64
CA LEU A 26 5.38 7.43 4.41
C LEU A 26 5.09 8.53 5.43
N ARG A 27 4.41 9.61 4.99
CA ARG A 27 4.01 10.72 5.88
C ARG A 27 2.98 10.30 6.91
N ALA A 28 2.01 9.45 6.54
CA ALA A 28 1.00 8.95 7.46
C ALA A 28 1.65 8.17 8.61
N TRP A 29 2.69 7.38 8.32
CA TRP A 29 3.47 6.72 9.36
C TRP A 29 4.29 7.73 10.18
N ALA A 30 5.05 8.61 9.53
CA ALA A 30 5.95 9.55 10.22
C ALA A 30 5.22 10.58 11.10
N LEU A 31 4.02 11.02 10.69
CA LEU A 31 3.20 12.01 11.39
C LEU A 31 2.13 11.39 12.29
N ARG A 32 2.15 10.07 12.46
CA ARG A 32 1.14 9.38 13.26
C ARG A 32 1.13 9.88 14.70
N GLN A 33 -0.05 9.96 15.27
CA GLN A 33 -0.22 10.09 16.72
C GLN A 33 -0.03 8.73 17.38
N GLU A 34 0.18 8.73 18.69
CA GLU A 34 0.18 7.50 19.47
C GLU A 34 -1.19 6.81 19.43
N ASN A 35 -1.19 5.49 19.64
CA ASN A 35 -2.40 4.66 19.76
C ASN A 35 -3.31 4.62 18.51
N ILE A 36 -2.77 4.83 17.31
CA ILE A 36 -3.49 4.49 16.07
C ILE A 36 -3.38 2.99 15.77
N PRO A 37 -4.34 2.39 15.05
CA PRO A 37 -4.20 1.03 14.55
C PRO A 37 -2.91 0.87 13.72
N PRO A 38 -2.13 -0.21 13.93
CA PRO A 38 -0.99 -0.50 13.08
C PRO A 38 -1.46 -0.77 11.66
N PHE A 39 -0.67 -0.35 10.69
CA PHE A 39 -0.89 -0.67 9.29
C PHE A 39 0.39 -1.16 8.63
N PHE A 40 0.24 -1.96 7.58
CA PHE A 40 1.33 -2.32 6.69
C PHE A 40 0.95 -1.92 5.27
N VAL A 41 1.96 -1.66 4.43
CA VAL A 41 1.75 -1.36 3.02
C VAL A 41 2.20 -2.53 2.15
N ILE A 42 1.40 -2.88 1.15
CA ILE A 42 1.71 -3.94 0.16
C ILE A 42 2.42 -3.29 -1.01
N ASP A 43 3.75 -3.25 -0.96
CA ASP A 43 4.60 -2.44 -1.84
C ASP A 43 6.04 -2.98 -1.91
N GLU A 44 6.90 -2.31 -2.68
CA GLU A 44 8.34 -2.51 -2.73
C GLU A 44 9.07 -1.56 -1.78
N ALA A 45 9.74 -2.11 -0.76
CA ALA A 45 10.46 -1.33 0.24
C ALA A 45 11.53 -0.40 -0.36
N LYS A 46 12.26 -0.87 -1.38
CA LYS A 46 13.31 -0.08 -2.05
C LYS A 46 12.75 1.17 -2.75
N ARG A 47 11.56 1.06 -3.36
CA ARG A 47 10.85 2.20 -3.94
C ARG A 47 10.49 3.21 -2.86
N LEU A 48 9.89 2.75 -1.77
CA LEU A 48 9.52 3.61 -0.64
C LEU A 48 10.73 4.30 0.00
N GLN A 49 11.86 3.60 0.13
CA GLN A 49 13.12 4.19 0.60
C GLN A 49 13.61 5.32 -0.32
N THR A 50 13.49 5.12 -1.64
CA THR A 50 13.86 6.14 -2.63
C THR A 50 12.95 7.36 -2.54
N ILE A 51 11.64 7.16 -2.38
CA ILE A 51 10.67 8.25 -2.18
C ILE A 51 10.94 8.99 -0.86
N ALA A 52 11.18 8.26 0.24
CA ALA A 52 11.51 8.84 1.54
C ALA A 52 12.78 9.70 1.48
N ALA A 53 13.82 9.22 0.80
CA ALA A 53 15.05 9.98 0.58
C ALA A 53 14.81 11.23 -0.28
N HIS A 54 14.06 11.10 -1.37
CA HIS A 54 13.76 12.21 -2.29
C HIS A 54 13.03 13.36 -1.57
N PHE A 55 12.02 13.04 -0.76
CA PHE A 55 11.21 14.02 -0.03
C PHE A 55 11.72 14.33 1.39
N ARG A 56 12.85 13.74 1.81
CA ARG A 56 13.44 13.86 3.16
C ARG A 56 12.44 13.54 4.27
N ILE A 57 11.71 12.44 4.11
CA ILE A 57 10.75 11.94 5.09
C ILE A 57 11.48 10.98 6.03
N ASP A 58 11.53 11.30 7.33
CA ASP A 58 12.07 10.41 8.35
C ASP A 58 11.08 9.28 8.64
N CYS A 59 11.26 8.17 7.92
CA CYS A 59 10.42 6.99 8.01
C CYS A 59 11.30 5.75 7.82
N PRO A 60 11.75 5.11 8.92
CA PRO A 60 12.40 3.81 8.84
C PRO A 60 11.45 2.81 8.19
N ILE A 61 11.97 1.97 7.31
CA ILE A 61 11.18 0.98 6.56
C ILE A 61 11.71 -0.41 6.89
N THR A 62 10.82 -1.34 7.21
CA THR A 62 11.16 -2.73 7.49
C THR A 62 10.27 -3.66 6.67
N VAL A 63 10.90 -4.58 5.95
CA VAL A 63 10.19 -5.64 5.23
C VAL A 63 9.67 -6.66 6.23
N ILE A 64 8.40 -7.04 6.08
CA ILE A 64 7.75 -8.09 6.87
C ILE A 64 7.39 -9.27 5.96
N ASP A 65 7.34 -10.47 6.52
CA ASP A 65 6.94 -11.71 5.86
C ASP A 65 5.46 -12.06 6.09
N SER A 66 4.86 -11.51 7.16
CA SER A 66 3.46 -11.73 7.50
C SER A 66 2.79 -10.45 8.03
N PRO A 67 1.47 -10.27 7.82
CA PRO A 67 0.72 -9.14 8.38
C PRO A 67 0.85 -9.02 9.90
N GLU A 68 0.90 -10.14 10.63
CA GLU A 68 0.98 -10.15 12.09
C GLU A 68 2.24 -9.44 12.61
N ALA A 69 3.37 -9.56 11.88
CA ALA A 69 4.61 -8.86 12.22
C ALA A 69 4.47 -7.33 12.19
N ALA A 70 3.48 -6.79 11.46
CA ALA A 70 3.22 -5.36 11.39
C ALA A 70 2.94 -4.75 12.76
N ILE A 71 2.33 -5.49 13.70
CA ILE A 71 1.95 -4.96 15.02
C ILE A 71 3.19 -4.46 15.79
N GLU A 72 4.26 -5.24 15.77
CA GLU A 72 5.50 -4.88 16.46
C GLU A 72 6.36 -3.94 15.63
N VAL A 73 6.51 -4.21 14.32
CA VAL A 73 7.33 -3.37 13.43
C VAL A 73 6.81 -1.94 13.36
N PHE A 74 5.49 -1.74 13.34
CA PHE A 74 4.86 -0.43 13.20
C PHE A 74 5.25 0.57 14.29
N LYS A 75 5.70 0.08 15.46
CA LYS A 75 6.15 0.91 16.56
C LYS A 75 7.40 1.71 16.19
N THR A 76 8.28 1.15 15.36
CA THR A 76 9.62 1.71 15.07
C THR A 76 9.91 1.91 13.58
N ALA A 77 9.18 1.25 12.69
CA ALA A 77 9.32 1.39 11.25
C ALA A 77 7.98 1.20 10.51
N LEU A 78 7.87 1.71 9.29
CA LEU A 78 6.79 1.37 8.36
C LEU A 78 6.95 -0.11 7.93
N PRO A 79 5.99 -0.99 8.27
CA PRO A 79 6.00 -2.38 7.81
C PRO A 79 5.61 -2.45 6.33
N VAL A 80 6.44 -3.11 5.53
CA VAL A 80 6.21 -3.32 4.10
C VAL A 80 6.08 -4.80 3.82
N LEU A 81 4.90 -5.24 3.38
CA LEU A 81 4.70 -6.58 2.88
C LEU A 81 5.04 -6.57 1.37
N PRO A 82 6.03 -7.35 0.90
CA PRO A 82 6.42 -7.35 -0.51
C PRO A 82 5.28 -7.72 -1.44
N ILE A 83 5.29 -7.12 -2.62
CA ILE A 83 4.41 -7.48 -3.73
C ILE A 83 5.10 -8.46 -4.69
N ASP A 84 4.36 -9.47 -5.13
CA ASP A 84 4.87 -10.54 -6.02
C ASP A 84 4.89 -10.14 -7.51
N LYS A 85 4.76 -8.85 -7.81
CA LYS A 85 4.77 -8.28 -9.17
C LYS A 85 5.85 -7.22 -9.28
N LYS A 86 6.58 -7.25 -10.38
CA LYS A 86 7.58 -6.23 -10.68
C LYS A 86 6.91 -4.88 -10.87
N ILE A 87 7.53 -3.86 -10.30
CA ILE A 87 7.20 -2.46 -10.54
C ILE A 87 8.19 -1.96 -11.59
N GLY A 88 7.68 -1.36 -12.67
CA GLY A 88 8.53 -0.97 -13.79
C GLY A 88 9.63 0.00 -13.32
N SER A 89 10.88 -0.26 -13.73
CA SER A 89 12.02 0.63 -13.43
C SER A 89 11.87 2.04 -14.01
N ALA A 90 10.92 2.24 -14.94
CA ALA A 90 10.53 3.51 -15.51
C ALA A 90 9.46 4.27 -14.71
N SER A 91 9.16 3.85 -13.47
CA SER A 91 8.24 4.55 -12.57
C SER A 91 8.85 5.85 -12.05
N THR A 92 8.99 6.82 -12.94
CA THR A 92 9.34 8.19 -12.59
C THR A 92 8.14 8.84 -11.94
N LEU A 93 8.33 9.48 -10.78
CA LEU A 93 7.26 10.23 -10.11
C LEU A 93 6.64 11.25 -11.08
N GLY A 94 5.31 11.30 -11.12
CA GLY A 94 4.52 12.12 -12.04
C GLY A 94 4.35 11.54 -13.45
N SER A 95 4.97 10.40 -13.78
CA SER A 95 4.91 9.78 -15.11
C SER A 95 4.37 8.34 -15.04
N PRO A 96 3.05 8.14 -14.86
CA PRO A 96 2.47 6.82 -14.72
C PRO A 96 2.50 6.05 -16.05
N THR A 97 2.70 4.73 -15.98
CA THR A 97 2.82 3.88 -17.19
C THR A 97 1.95 2.62 -17.08
N PRO A 98 1.37 2.11 -18.20
CA PRO A 98 0.58 0.88 -18.18
C PRO A 98 1.33 -0.36 -17.67
N SER A 99 2.66 -0.35 -17.72
CA SER A 99 3.50 -1.45 -17.23
C SER A 99 3.38 -1.69 -15.73
N ASN A 100 2.89 -0.70 -14.97
CA ASN A 100 2.68 -0.80 -13.53
C ASN A 100 1.31 -1.38 -13.15
N SER A 101 0.34 -1.40 -14.07
CA SER A 101 -1.04 -1.84 -13.80
C SER A 101 -1.13 -3.23 -13.15
N PRO A 102 -0.36 -4.25 -13.58
CA PRO A 102 -0.38 -5.56 -12.93
C PRO A 102 0.04 -5.51 -11.45
N ALA A 103 0.99 -4.65 -11.09
CA ALA A 103 1.41 -4.49 -9.71
C ALA A 103 0.33 -3.74 -8.90
N VAL A 104 -0.31 -2.71 -9.48
CA VAL A 104 -1.40 -1.98 -8.81
C VAL A 104 -2.54 -2.92 -8.45
N VAL A 105 -3.00 -3.73 -9.42
CA VAL A 105 -4.05 -4.73 -9.23
C VAL A 105 -3.63 -5.78 -8.21
N ALA A 106 -2.42 -6.33 -8.32
CA ALA A 106 -1.93 -7.33 -7.37
C ALA A 106 -1.85 -6.81 -5.92
N SER A 107 -1.57 -5.52 -5.70
CA SER A 107 -1.59 -4.92 -4.37
C SER A 107 -3.01 -4.89 -3.79
N ILE A 108 -4.00 -4.53 -4.60
CA ILE A 108 -5.42 -4.50 -4.22
C ILE A 108 -5.92 -5.92 -3.93
N ASP A 109 -5.69 -6.87 -4.85
CA ASP A 109 -6.11 -8.26 -4.70
C ASP A 109 -5.51 -8.90 -3.44
N ARG A 110 -4.23 -8.60 -3.17
CA ARG A 110 -3.54 -9.08 -1.96
C ARG A 110 -4.17 -8.48 -0.70
N ALA A 111 -4.48 -7.19 -0.67
CA ALA A 111 -5.12 -6.54 0.48
C ALA A 111 -6.51 -7.15 0.77
N VAL A 112 -7.33 -7.30 -0.27
CA VAL A 112 -8.67 -7.91 -0.16
C VAL A 112 -8.57 -9.36 0.32
N SER A 113 -7.65 -10.15 -0.26
CA SER A 113 -7.41 -11.53 0.19
C SER A 113 -7.01 -11.61 1.67
N LEU A 114 -6.16 -10.70 2.15
CA LEU A 114 -5.74 -10.68 3.54
C LEU A 114 -6.89 -10.35 4.51
N VAL A 115 -7.77 -9.42 4.15
CA VAL A 115 -8.97 -9.14 4.96
C VAL A 115 -9.93 -10.34 4.96
N ASN A 116 -10.20 -10.92 3.79
CA ASN A 116 -11.09 -12.09 3.68
C ASN A 116 -10.57 -13.32 4.46
N ARG A 117 -9.25 -13.44 4.62
CA ARG A 117 -8.62 -14.51 5.43
C ARG A 117 -8.47 -14.15 6.91
N GLY A 118 -9.01 -13.03 7.37
CA GLY A 118 -8.89 -12.58 8.76
C GLY A 118 -7.46 -12.24 9.17
N LYS A 119 -6.62 -11.82 8.22
CA LYS A 119 -5.21 -11.43 8.44
C LYS A 119 -5.01 -9.92 8.52
N ALA A 120 -5.99 -9.15 8.06
CA ALA A 120 -6.07 -7.69 8.21
C ALA A 120 -7.50 -7.31 8.58
N SER A 121 -7.67 -6.18 9.25
CA SER A 121 -9.00 -5.71 9.71
C SER A 121 -9.74 -4.85 8.70
N ALA A 122 -9.02 -4.20 7.79
CA ALA A 122 -9.56 -3.34 6.77
C ALA A 122 -8.58 -3.17 5.61
N VAL A 123 -9.10 -2.71 4.48
CA VAL A 123 -8.30 -2.21 3.35
C VAL A 123 -8.37 -0.70 3.33
N VAL A 124 -7.22 -0.04 3.18
CA VAL A 124 -7.11 1.39 2.85
C VAL A 124 -6.37 1.51 1.53
N THR A 125 -6.98 2.21 0.57
CA THR A 125 -6.43 2.30 -0.78
C THR A 125 -5.73 3.64 -1.00
N ASN A 126 -4.45 3.60 -1.37
CA ASN A 126 -3.80 4.76 -1.97
C ASN A 126 -4.39 5.08 -3.36
N PRO A 127 -4.26 6.34 -3.83
CA PRO A 127 -4.75 6.75 -5.15
C PRO A 127 -4.15 5.93 -6.29
N ILE A 128 -4.95 5.67 -7.32
CA ILE A 128 -4.57 4.94 -8.54
C ILE A 128 -4.87 5.78 -9.79
N GLN A 129 -4.16 5.53 -10.89
CA GLN A 129 -4.47 6.10 -12.21
C GLN A 129 -5.38 5.16 -13.00
N LYS A 130 -6.70 5.34 -12.87
CA LYS A 130 -7.71 4.42 -13.42
C LYS A 130 -7.61 4.21 -14.93
N SER A 131 -7.27 5.25 -15.70
CA SER A 131 -7.16 5.17 -17.16
C SER A 131 -6.12 4.15 -17.64
N LEU A 132 -5.08 3.89 -16.84
CA LEU A 132 -4.04 2.91 -17.16
C LEU A 132 -4.39 1.48 -16.73
N LEU A 133 -5.38 1.32 -15.84
CA LEU A 133 -5.93 0.01 -15.50
C LEU A 133 -6.88 -0.47 -16.59
N VAL A 134 -7.69 0.42 -17.12
CA VAL A 134 -8.68 0.12 -18.18
C VAL A 134 -8.02 -0.11 -19.54
N SER A 135 -6.78 0.39 -19.76
CA SER A 135 -6.06 0.18 -21.02
C SER A 135 -5.52 -1.24 -21.23
N ASN A 136 -5.69 -2.14 -20.25
CA ASN A 136 -5.48 -3.58 -20.41
C ASN A 136 -6.85 -4.27 -20.33
N ASP A 137 -7.57 -4.38 -21.45
CA ASP A 137 -8.79 -5.17 -21.64
C ASP A 137 -9.64 -5.41 -20.37
N PHE A 138 -10.08 -4.32 -19.73
CA PHE A 138 -10.95 -4.37 -18.56
C PHE A 138 -12.39 -4.13 -19.03
N PRO A 139 -13.24 -5.18 -19.17
CA PRO A 139 -14.55 -5.03 -19.79
C PRO A 139 -15.63 -4.45 -18.85
N PHE A 140 -15.27 -3.87 -17.70
CA PHE A 140 -16.22 -3.42 -16.69
C PHE A 140 -16.23 -1.89 -16.51
N PRO A 141 -17.41 -1.25 -16.53
CA PRO A 141 -17.54 0.21 -16.54
C PRO A 141 -17.32 0.91 -15.17
N GLY A 142 -17.10 0.19 -14.07
CA GLY A 142 -16.90 0.80 -12.75
C GLY A 142 -16.48 -0.16 -11.63
N HIS A 143 -16.06 0.41 -10.48
CA HIS A 143 -15.60 -0.34 -9.30
C HIS A 143 -16.74 -1.06 -8.56
N THR A 144 -17.97 -0.55 -8.65
CA THR A 144 -19.15 -1.17 -8.06
C THR A 144 -19.50 -2.47 -8.80
N GLU A 145 -19.36 -2.46 -10.12
CA GLU A 145 -19.60 -3.61 -11.00
C GLU A 145 -18.50 -4.68 -10.90
N TYR A 146 -17.31 -4.31 -10.44
CA TYR A 146 -16.19 -5.24 -10.24
C TYR A 146 -16.23 -5.96 -8.88
N LEU A 147 -16.84 -5.35 -7.85
CA LEU A 147 -16.86 -5.88 -6.49
C LEU A 147 -18.14 -6.68 -6.15
N GLY A 148 -19.23 -6.44 -6.88
CA GLY A 148 -20.57 -6.94 -6.55
C GLY A 148 -21.38 -5.93 -5.74
#